data_AF-A0A7Z9HZ98-F1
#
_entry.id   AF-A0A7Z9HZ98-F1
#
_cell.length_a   1.000
_cell.length_b   1.000
_cell.length_c   1.000
_cell.angle_alpha   90.00
_cell.angle_beta   90.00
_cell.angle_gamma   90.00
#
_symmetry.space_group_name_H-M   'P 1'
#
loop_
_entity.id
_entity.type
_entity.pdbx_description
1 polymer ?
#
loop_
_entity_poly.entity_id
_entity_poly.type
_entity_poly.pdbx_seq_one_letter_code
_entity_poly.pdbx_strand_id
1 'polypeptide(L)'
;MTTSRNVTIWDLLTMSLWSAFFAVGLVPEYVFHGLRALAHVSSYAAFVNSSAIITFALSAYVAFFVARQCRANGMRSADIQAKAIHVALLSILAFLEIPGRSPIFGTQTLLGLMLQSSLQVDQTLKVILWTVGCTKLAAWLYLYTLMLRFHVFGVRDVFTRMPTFFLQLHHEPQARRENPKDSKTSPPANEESL
;
A
#
# COMPACT_ATOMS: atom_id res chain seq x y z
N MET A 1 -12.59 -24.15 0.03
CA MET A 1 -13.98 -23.66 0.01
C MET A 1 -13.98 -22.15 0.14
N THR A 2 -14.21 -21.42 -0.96
CA THR A 2 -14.41 -19.96 -0.93
C THR A 2 -15.88 -19.70 -0.65
N THR A 3 -16.22 -19.43 0.59
CA THR A 3 -17.57 -18.96 0.97
C THR A 3 -17.79 -17.61 0.29
N SER A 4 -18.63 -17.53 -0.74
CA SER A 4 -18.95 -16.26 -1.38
C SER A 4 -19.78 -15.43 -0.41
N ARG A 5 -19.15 -14.45 0.24
CA ARG A 5 -19.90 -13.47 1.03
C ARG A 5 -20.72 -12.61 0.07
N ASN A 6 -22.00 -12.41 0.38
CA ASN A 6 -22.84 -11.46 -0.33
C ASN A 6 -22.28 -10.04 -0.15
N VAL A 7 -21.99 -9.36 -1.26
CA VAL A 7 -21.55 -7.96 -1.27
C VAL A 7 -22.67 -7.11 -0.69
N THR A 8 -22.37 -6.34 0.35
CA THR A 8 -23.35 -5.45 0.99
C THR A 8 -23.26 -4.03 0.41
N ILE A 9 -24.34 -3.25 0.54
CA ILE A 9 -24.34 -1.81 0.16
C ILE A 9 -23.19 -1.05 0.84
N TRP A 10 -22.82 -1.44 2.06
CA TRP A 10 -21.71 -0.87 2.81
C TRP A 10 -20.35 -1.16 2.18
N ASP A 11 -20.16 -2.34 1.58
CA ASP A 11 -18.93 -2.67 0.88
C ASP A 11 -18.79 -1.80 -0.39
N LEU A 12 -19.90 -1.53 -1.09
CA LEU A 12 -19.92 -0.63 -2.25
C LEU A 12 -19.68 0.84 -1.87
N LEU A 13 -20.32 1.33 -0.80
CA LEU A 13 -20.08 2.68 -0.29
C LEU A 13 -18.63 2.87 0.16
N THR A 14 -18.07 1.88 0.86
CA THR A 14 -16.67 1.91 1.28
C THR A 14 -15.74 1.86 0.07
N MET A 15 -16.06 1.07 -0.96
CA MET A 15 -15.29 1.03 -2.20
C MET A 15 -15.37 2.35 -2.98
N SER A 16 -16.53 3.02 -2.97
CA SER A 16 -16.69 4.35 -3.56
C SER A 16 -15.81 5.39 -2.85
N LEU A 17 -15.77 5.35 -1.51
CA LEU A 17 -14.89 6.20 -0.72
C LEU A 17 -13.41 5.93 -1.01
N TRP A 18 -13.01 4.66 -1.11
CA TRP A 18 -11.66 4.29 -1.53
C TRP A 18 -11.33 4.81 -2.93
N SER A 19 -12.28 4.72 -3.86
CA SER A 19 -12.09 5.24 -5.22
C SER A 19 -11.82 6.75 -5.21
N ALA A 20 -12.50 7.50 -4.33
CA ALA A 20 -12.23 8.92 -4.13
C ALA A 20 -10.82 9.16 -3.57
N PHE A 21 -10.37 8.40 -2.56
CA PHE A 21 -9.01 8.52 -2.04
C PHE A 21 -7.94 8.20 -3.07
N PHE A 22 -8.15 7.16 -3.88
CA PHE A 22 -7.24 6.79 -4.95
C PHE A 22 -7.22 7.83 -6.08
N ALA A 23 -8.37 8.45 -6.40
CA ALA A 23 -8.45 9.56 -7.35
C ALA A 23 -7.68 10.79 -6.84
N VAL A 24 -7.84 11.13 -5.56
CA VAL A 24 -7.07 12.22 -4.92
C VAL A 24 -5.57 11.93 -4.95
N GLY A 25 -5.17 10.69 -4.65
CA GLY A 25 -3.77 10.27 -4.68
C GLY A 25 -3.17 10.20 -6.09
N LEU A 26 -3.99 10.08 -7.14
CA LEU A 26 -3.51 10.09 -8.52
C LEU A 26 -2.96 11.47 -8.90
N VAL A 27 -3.64 12.53 -8.44
CA VAL A 27 -3.30 13.93 -8.75
C VAL A 27 -3.37 14.84 -7.52
N PRO A 28 -2.43 14.66 -6.56
CA PRO A 28 -2.45 15.38 -5.28
C PRO A 28 -2.27 16.89 -5.45
N GLU A 29 -1.55 17.35 -6.49
CA GLU A 29 -1.33 18.76 -6.84
C GLU A 29 -2.64 19.52 -7.06
N TYR A 30 -3.52 19.00 -7.94
CA TYR A 30 -4.79 19.67 -8.23
C TYR A 30 -5.70 19.71 -7.02
N VAL A 31 -5.71 18.63 -6.23
CA VAL A 31 -6.53 18.58 -5.01
C VAL A 31 -6.00 19.58 -4.00
N PHE A 32 -4.68 19.66 -3.83
CA PHE A 32 -4.04 20.63 -2.96
C PHE A 32 -4.36 22.07 -3.38
N HIS A 33 -4.17 22.41 -4.65
CA HIS A 33 -4.48 23.74 -5.18
C HIS A 33 -5.98 24.07 -5.10
N GLY A 34 -6.86 23.10 -5.35
CA GLY A 34 -8.31 23.27 -5.23
C GLY A 34 -8.75 23.52 -3.79
N LEU A 35 -8.27 22.70 -2.84
CA LEU A 35 -8.53 22.89 -1.41
C LEU A 35 -8.00 24.24 -0.93
N ARG A 36 -6.82 24.65 -1.41
CA ARG A 36 -6.20 25.92 -1.08
C ARG A 36 -6.97 27.12 -1.64
N ALA A 37 -7.49 27.02 -2.87
CA ALA A 37 -8.34 28.03 -3.47
C ALA A 37 -9.66 28.19 -2.70
N LEU A 38 -10.26 27.08 -2.28
CA LEU A 38 -11.48 27.08 -1.45
C LEU A 38 -11.24 27.66 -0.05
N ALA A 39 -10.06 27.41 0.53
CA ALA A 39 -9.72 27.83 1.89
C ALA A 39 -9.14 29.26 1.99
N HIS A 40 -8.94 29.97 0.86
CA HIS A 40 -8.38 31.33 0.83
C HIS A 40 -7.09 31.53 1.65
N VAL A 41 -6.24 30.50 1.78
CA VAL A 41 -5.04 30.54 2.64
C VAL A 41 -3.87 31.21 1.93
N SER A 42 -3.17 32.13 2.60
CA SER A 42 -1.98 32.84 2.10
C SER A 42 -0.73 31.94 1.97
N SER A 43 0.18 32.27 1.06
CA SER A 43 1.29 31.39 0.63
C SER A 43 2.50 31.51 1.55
N TYR A 44 2.53 30.73 2.64
CA TYR A 44 3.75 30.53 3.41
C TYR A 44 4.47 29.25 2.95
N ALA A 45 5.77 29.36 2.67
CA ALA A 45 6.63 28.25 2.28
C ALA A 45 6.94 27.37 3.50
N ALA A 46 5.98 26.55 3.91
CA ALA A 46 6.15 25.52 4.92
C ALA A 46 5.94 24.15 4.27
N PHE A 47 6.59 23.09 4.77
CA PHE A 47 6.44 21.72 4.25
C PHE A 47 4.99 21.21 4.31
N VAL A 48 4.20 21.73 5.27
CA VAL A 48 2.74 21.52 5.38
C VAL A 48 1.95 22.14 4.22
N ASN A 49 2.56 23.06 3.46
CA ASN A 49 2.01 23.72 2.29
C ASN A 49 2.55 23.09 0.99
N SER A 50 2.74 21.77 0.98
CA SER A 50 3.10 20.98 -0.21
C SER A 50 2.09 19.86 -0.41
N SER A 51 1.76 19.57 -1.67
CA SER A 51 0.96 18.41 -2.08
C SER A 51 1.51 17.07 -1.60
N ALA A 52 2.80 17.00 -1.25
CA ALA A 52 3.41 15.84 -0.62
C ALA A 52 2.72 15.42 0.68
N ILE A 53 2.09 16.34 1.42
CA ILE A 53 1.36 15.98 2.65
C ILE A 53 0.17 15.04 2.37
N ILE A 54 -0.49 15.22 1.22
CA ILE A 54 -1.61 14.37 0.79
C ILE A 54 -1.08 12.96 0.49
N THR A 55 0.04 12.87 -0.21
CA THR A 55 0.73 11.60 -0.51
C THR A 55 1.12 10.86 0.79
N PHE A 56 1.74 11.55 1.75
CA PHE A 56 2.14 10.94 3.02
C PHE A 56 0.93 10.54 3.88
N ALA A 57 -0.11 11.37 3.93
CA ALA A 57 -1.32 11.06 4.69
C ALA A 57 -2.07 9.85 4.09
N LEU A 58 -2.24 9.81 2.77
CA LEU A 58 -2.89 8.69 2.09
C LEU A 58 -2.08 7.39 2.19
N SER A 59 -0.75 7.46 2.02
CA SER A 59 0.11 6.27 2.15
C SER A 59 0.10 5.72 3.58
N ALA A 60 0.18 6.58 4.60
CA ALA A 60 0.05 6.19 5.99
C ALA A 60 -1.33 5.56 6.28
N TYR A 61 -2.40 6.13 5.73
CA TYR A 61 -3.75 5.59 5.88
C TYR A 61 -3.90 4.19 5.25
N VAL A 62 -3.41 4.00 4.02
CA VAL A 62 -3.41 2.70 3.33
C VAL A 62 -2.60 1.67 4.11
N ALA A 63 -1.39 2.03 4.55
CA ALA A 63 -0.53 1.14 5.34
C ALA A 63 -1.18 0.74 6.67
N PHE A 64 -1.80 1.69 7.38
CA PHE A 64 -2.53 1.42 8.61
C PHE A 64 -3.72 0.49 8.37
N PHE A 65 -4.49 0.71 7.30
CA PHE A 65 -5.61 -0.15 6.94
C PHE A 65 -5.14 -1.59 6.70
N VAL A 66 -4.10 -1.79 5.89
CA VAL A 66 -3.54 -3.12 5.65
C VAL A 66 -3.03 -3.77 6.94
N ALA A 67 -2.32 -3.02 7.77
CA ALA A 67 -1.83 -3.51 9.06
C ALA A 67 -2.97 -3.99 9.97
N ARG A 68 -4.07 -3.23 10.01
CA ARG A 68 -5.28 -3.58 10.79
C ARG A 68 -5.95 -4.85 10.25
N GLN A 69 -6.04 -5.02 8.93
CA GLN A 69 -6.59 -6.24 8.34
C GLN A 69 -5.71 -7.47 8.59
N CYS A 70 -4.38 -7.33 8.49
CA CYS A 70 -3.46 -8.41 8.83
C CYS A 70 -3.55 -8.82 10.31
N ARG A 71 -3.71 -7.84 11.22
CA ARG A 71 -3.97 -8.11 12.65
C ARG A 71 -5.28 -8.86 12.88
N ALA A 72 -6.35 -8.47 12.21
CA ALA A 72 -7.65 -9.12 12.33
C ALA A 72 -7.63 -10.59 11.87
N ASN A 73 -6.72 -10.94 10.95
CA ASN A 73 -6.50 -12.32 10.49
C ASN A 73 -5.49 -13.11 11.33
N GLY A 74 -5.04 -12.59 12.49
CA GLY A 74 -4.18 -13.32 13.42
C GLY A 74 -2.71 -13.44 12.99
N MET A 75 -2.23 -12.61 12.06
CA MET A 75 -0.81 -12.62 11.68
C MET A 75 0.11 -12.17 12.82
N ARG A 76 1.37 -12.63 12.79
CA ARG A 76 2.41 -12.22 13.74
C ARG A 76 2.80 -10.75 13.55
N SER A 77 3.08 -10.05 14.65
CA SER A 77 3.37 -8.61 14.65
C SER A 77 4.53 -8.18 13.75
N ALA A 78 5.59 -8.99 13.62
CA ALA A 78 6.73 -8.70 12.76
C ALA A 78 6.35 -8.72 11.27
N ASP A 79 5.60 -9.73 10.83
CA ASP A 79 5.15 -9.87 9.45
C ASP A 79 4.17 -8.76 9.05
N ILE A 80 3.35 -8.31 10.01
CA ILE A 80 2.44 -7.19 9.83
C ILE A 80 3.23 -5.89 9.58
N GLN A 81 4.28 -5.64 10.36
CA GLN A 81 5.12 -4.44 10.17
C GLN A 81 5.81 -4.46 8.81
N ALA A 82 6.39 -5.60 8.42
CA ALA A 82 7.02 -5.76 7.11
C ALA A 82 6.06 -5.46 5.95
N LYS A 83 4.84 -6.02 6.01
CA LYS A 83 3.80 -5.75 5.00
C LYS A 83 3.33 -4.30 5.01
N ALA A 84 3.14 -3.71 6.20
CA ALA A 84 2.70 -2.33 6.33
C ALA A 84 3.73 -1.36 5.72
N ILE A 85 5.03 -1.58 5.99
CA ILE A 85 6.11 -0.77 5.41
C ILE A 85 6.17 -0.96 3.89
N HIS A 86 6.06 -2.19 3.39
CA HIS A 86 6.05 -2.45 1.95
C HIS A 86 4.88 -1.74 1.25
N VAL A 87 3.69 -1.81 1.83
CA VAL A 87 2.50 -1.10 1.32
C VAL A 87 2.65 0.41 1.45
N ALA A 88 3.27 0.92 2.51
CA ALA A 88 3.57 2.34 2.66
C ALA A 88 4.49 2.82 1.53
N LEU A 89 5.59 2.11 1.25
CA LEU A 89 6.50 2.45 0.16
C LEU A 89 5.80 2.39 -1.20
N LEU A 90 5.00 1.36 -1.44
CA LEU A 90 4.26 1.19 -2.69
C LEU A 90 3.20 2.28 -2.88
N SER A 91 2.52 2.69 -1.80
CA SER A 91 1.53 3.76 -1.84
C SER A 91 2.18 5.14 -1.97
N ILE A 92 3.35 5.37 -1.38
CA ILE A 92 4.15 6.58 -1.66
C ILE A 92 4.49 6.63 -3.16
N LEU A 93 4.94 5.52 -3.75
CA LEU A 93 5.24 5.46 -5.19
C LEU A 93 4.00 5.69 -6.06
N ALA A 94 2.86 5.08 -5.69
CA ALA A 94 1.60 5.21 -6.41
C ALA A 94 1.01 6.63 -6.33
N PHE A 95 1.22 7.32 -5.21
CA PHE A 95 0.72 8.67 -4.97
C PHE A 95 1.80 9.74 -5.09
N LEU A 96 2.98 9.38 -5.61
CA LEU A 96 4.11 10.29 -5.70
C LEU A 96 3.78 11.43 -6.64
N GLU A 97 4.03 12.65 -6.18
CA GLU A 97 4.02 13.83 -7.01
C GLU A 97 5.19 13.77 -7.99
N ILE A 98 4.94 13.87 -9.29
CA ILE A 98 6.02 13.89 -10.29
C ILE A 98 6.29 15.36 -10.57
N PRO A 99 7.46 15.91 -10.17
CA PRO A 99 7.74 17.32 -10.33
C PRO A 99 7.77 17.68 -11.81
N GLY A 100 6.67 18.27 -12.29
CA GLY A 100 6.62 18.99 -13.55
C GLY A 100 7.45 20.26 -13.39
N ARG A 101 8.55 20.36 -14.12
CA ARG A 101 9.44 21.53 -14.09
C ARG A 101 8.64 22.75 -14.56
N SER A 102 8.17 23.57 -13.63
CA SER A 102 7.62 24.90 -13.94
C SER A 102 8.77 25.86 -14.18
N PRO A 103 8.77 26.60 -15.29
CA PRO A 103 9.28 27.96 -15.26
C PRO A 103 8.09 28.88 -15.54
N ILE A 104 7.76 29.66 -14.52
CA ILE A 104 7.24 31.02 -14.66
C ILE A 104 5.72 31.17 -14.81
N PHE A 105 4.99 30.50 -15.70
CA PHE A 105 3.51 30.63 -15.73
C PHE A 105 2.91 29.45 -16.53
N GLY A 106 2.01 28.68 -15.91
CA GLY A 106 1.20 27.69 -16.62
C GLY A 106 1.36 26.25 -16.10
N THR A 107 0.26 25.72 -15.59
CA THR A 107 0.00 24.34 -15.20
C THR A 107 0.36 23.34 -16.30
N GLN A 108 1.60 22.89 -16.36
CA GLN A 108 2.00 21.79 -17.24
C GLN A 108 2.20 20.53 -16.41
N THR A 109 1.10 19.80 -16.24
CA THR A 109 1.14 18.43 -15.73
C THR A 109 1.85 17.50 -16.71
N LEU A 110 2.21 16.30 -16.25
CA LEU A 110 2.81 15.25 -17.07
C LEU A 110 2.03 14.99 -18.38
N LEU A 111 0.70 15.14 -18.35
CA LEU A 111 -0.16 15.07 -19.52
C LEU A 111 0.06 16.24 -20.49
N GLY A 112 0.22 17.47 -19.98
CA GLY A 112 0.55 18.66 -20.78
C GLY A 112 1.95 18.56 -21.40
N LEU A 113 2.93 18.07 -20.66
CA LEU A 113 4.29 17.79 -21.15
C LEU A 113 4.34 16.67 -22.20
N MET A 114 3.47 15.65 -22.08
CA MET A 114 3.33 14.58 -23.07
C MET A 114 2.61 15.05 -24.34
N LEU A 115 1.62 15.94 -24.21
CA LEU A 115 0.82 16.44 -25.33
C LEU A 115 1.48 17.62 -26.05
N GLN A 116 2.33 18.40 -25.37
CA GLN A 116 3.17 19.43 -25.98
C GLN A 116 4.34 18.79 -26.72
N SER A 117 4.02 18.22 -27.88
CA SER A 117 4.94 17.72 -28.90
C SER A 117 5.97 18.74 -29.40
N SER A 118 5.87 20.01 -29.00
CA SER A 118 6.65 21.14 -29.55
C SER A 118 7.82 21.63 -28.68
N LEU A 119 7.96 21.24 -27.41
CA LEU A 119 9.18 21.59 -26.68
C LEU A 119 10.30 20.60 -27.04
N GLN A 120 11.47 21.13 -27.41
CA GLN A 120 12.75 20.43 -27.56
C GLN A 120 13.21 19.83 -26.22
N VAL A 121 12.42 18.90 -25.68
CA VAL A 121 12.80 18.08 -24.54
C VAL A 121 13.57 16.89 -25.08
N ASP A 122 14.78 16.68 -24.56
CA ASP A 122 15.61 15.51 -24.86
C ASP A 122 14.79 14.23 -24.86
N GLN A 123 14.93 13.44 -25.93
CA GLN A 123 14.17 12.20 -26.11
C GLN A 123 14.36 11.23 -24.94
N THR A 124 15.54 11.23 -24.33
CA THR A 124 15.86 10.48 -23.10
C THR A 124 14.94 10.87 -21.94
N LEU A 125 14.65 12.17 -21.76
CA LEU A 125 13.80 12.64 -20.68
C LEU A 125 12.33 12.26 -20.90
N LYS A 126 11.86 12.23 -22.15
CA LYS A 126 10.52 11.73 -22.50
C LYS A 126 10.37 10.24 -22.16
N VAL A 127 11.37 9.42 -22.47
CA VAL A 127 11.37 7.98 -22.14
C VAL A 127 11.38 7.78 -20.62
N ILE A 128 12.20 8.52 -19.87
CA ILE A 128 12.22 8.46 -18.40
C ILE A 128 10.86 8.87 -17.82
N LEU A 129 10.25 9.94 -18.33
CA LEU A 129 8.95 10.40 -17.83
C LEU A 129 7.85 9.38 -18.13
N TRP A 130 7.90 8.71 -19.29
CA TRP A 130 6.99 7.63 -19.65
C TRP A 130 7.15 6.41 -18.76
N THR A 131 8.38 5.98 -18.47
CA THR A 131 8.64 4.82 -17.60
C THR A 131 8.22 5.09 -16.16
N VAL A 132 8.49 6.30 -15.65
CA VAL A 132 8.03 6.73 -14.33
C VAL A 132 6.50 6.78 -14.27
N GLY A 133 5.86 7.38 -15.28
CA GLY A 133 4.40 7.45 -15.38
C GLY A 133 3.75 6.05 -15.43
N CYS A 134 4.26 5.16 -16.27
CA CYS A 134 3.81 3.77 -16.36
C CYS A 134 3.99 3.01 -15.04
N THR A 135 5.14 3.17 -14.38
CA THR A 135 5.44 2.50 -13.11
C THR A 135 4.51 3.01 -12.00
N LYS A 136 4.29 4.33 -11.92
CA LYS A 136 3.32 4.93 -11.00
C LYS A 136 1.93 4.38 -11.24
N LEU A 137 1.47 4.36 -12.50
CA LEU A 137 0.14 3.86 -12.86
C LEU A 137 0.01 2.37 -12.53
N ALA A 138 1.05 1.57 -12.75
CA ALA A 138 1.08 0.16 -12.38
C ALA A 138 0.98 -0.04 -10.87
N ALA A 139 1.72 0.74 -10.06
CA ALA A 139 1.65 0.68 -8.60
C ALA A 139 0.26 1.10 -8.09
N TRP A 140 -0.31 2.16 -8.67
CA TRP A 140 -1.66 2.64 -8.36
C TRP A 140 -2.72 1.57 -8.71
N LEU A 141 -2.68 1.02 -9.92
CA LEU A 141 -3.61 -0.02 -10.37
C LEU A 141 -3.50 -1.28 -9.51
N TYR A 142 -2.29 -1.65 -9.13
CA TYR A 142 -2.06 -2.80 -8.26
C TYR A 142 -2.71 -2.60 -6.88
N LEU A 143 -2.47 -1.47 -6.22
CA LEU A 143 -3.08 -1.14 -4.92
C LEU A 143 -4.61 -1.02 -5.03
N TYR A 144 -5.12 -0.40 -6.09
CA TYR A 144 -6.55 -0.27 -6.35
C TYR A 144 -7.21 -1.63 -6.55
N THR A 145 -6.55 -2.53 -7.29
CA THR A 145 -7.03 -3.89 -7.53
C THR A 145 -7.07 -4.70 -6.23
N LEU A 146 -6.12 -4.50 -5.31
CA LEU A 146 -6.17 -5.13 -3.99
C LEU A 146 -7.37 -4.67 -3.17
N MET A 147 -7.67 -3.37 -3.17
CA MET A 147 -8.83 -2.82 -2.47
C MET A 147 -10.15 -3.29 -3.09
N LEU A 148 -10.23 -3.28 -4.42
CA LEU A 148 -11.37 -3.82 -5.16
C LEU A 148 -11.58 -5.29 -4.83
N ARG A 149 -10.51 -6.08 -4.77
CA ARG A 149 -10.60 -7.51 -4.43
C ARG A 149 -10.99 -7.78 -2.99
N PHE A 150 -10.58 -6.92 -2.08
CA PHE A 150 -11.00 -7.02 -0.69
C PHE A 150 -12.50 -6.72 -0.51
N HIS A 151 -13.01 -5.65 -1.12
CA HIS A 151 -14.40 -5.21 -0.94
C HIS A 151 -15.41 -5.93 -1.85
N VAL A 152 -15.10 -6.12 -3.13
CA VAL A 152 -16.02 -6.69 -4.13
C VAL A 152 -15.96 -8.22 -4.11
N PHE A 153 -14.76 -8.80 -4.06
CA PHE A 153 -14.62 -10.26 -4.05
C PHE A 153 -14.64 -10.86 -2.64
N GLY A 154 -14.67 -10.03 -1.58
CA GLY A 154 -14.78 -10.47 -0.19
C GLY A 154 -13.61 -11.34 0.30
N VAL A 155 -12.49 -11.34 -0.42
CA VAL A 155 -11.36 -12.23 -0.12
C VAL A 155 -10.54 -11.59 0.99
N ARG A 156 -10.77 -12.03 2.23
CA ARG A 156 -10.10 -11.51 3.43
C ARG A 156 -8.59 -11.82 3.47
N ASP A 157 -8.17 -12.85 2.73
CA ASP A 157 -6.77 -13.29 2.65
C ASP A 157 -5.92 -12.53 1.60
N VAL A 158 -6.48 -11.51 0.94
CA VAL A 158 -5.75 -10.77 -0.13
C VAL A 158 -4.47 -10.14 0.42
N PHE A 159 -4.54 -9.54 1.60
CA PHE A 159 -3.40 -8.87 2.24
C PHE A 159 -2.42 -9.87 2.87
N THR A 160 -2.91 -11.02 3.34
CA THR A 160 -2.05 -12.06 3.94
C THR A 160 -1.22 -12.77 2.87
N ARG A 161 -1.80 -13.02 1.68
CA ARG A 161 -1.12 -13.67 0.54
C ARG A 161 -0.24 -12.74 -0.30
N MET A 162 -0.18 -11.45 0.01
CA MET A 162 0.65 -10.50 -0.71
C MET A 162 2.14 -10.88 -0.58
N PRO A 163 2.87 -11.09 -1.69
CA PRO A 163 4.29 -11.42 -1.64
C PRO A 163 5.10 -10.23 -1.10
N THR A 164 5.80 -10.42 0.01
CA THR A 164 6.72 -9.41 0.57
C THR A 164 8.09 -9.60 -0.05
N PHE A 165 8.39 -8.84 -1.11
CA PHE A 165 9.68 -8.93 -1.81
C PHE A 165 10.88 -8.45 -0.99
N PHE A 166 10.68 -7.57 0.00
CA PHE A 166 11.78 -6.89 0.71
C PHE A 166 12.16 -7.51 2.07
N LEU A 167 11.34 -8.37 2.67
CA LEU A 167 11.51 -8.82 4.05
C LEU A 167 11.24 -10.33 4.20
N GLN A 168 11.85 -11.14 3.34
CA GLN A 168 12.10 -12.57 3.62
C GLN A 168 13.39 -12.78 4.44
N LEU A 169 13.83 -11.77 5.20
CA LEU A 169 14.89 -11.98 6.18
C LEU A 169 14.29 -12.70 7.40
N HIS A 170 14.70 -13.95 7.60
CA HIS A 170 14.37 -14.82 8.74
C HIS A 170 12.99 -15.50 8.74
N HIS A 171 12.75 -16.34 7.74
CA HIS A 171 12.05 -17.59 8.02
C HIS A 171 13.06 -18.74 7.96
N GLU A 172 13.86 -18.88 9.01
CA GLU A 172 14.38 -20.20 9.33
C GLU A 172 13.17 -21.04 9.76
N PRO A 173 12.88 -22.18 9.11
CA PRO A 173 11.86 -23.07 9.63
C PRO A 173 12.34 -23.54 11.00
N GLN A 174 11.63 -23.17 12.07
CA GLN A 174 11.70 -23.90 13.33
C GLN A 174 11.11 -25.30 13.11
N ALA A 175 11.81 -26.12 12.34
CA ALA A 175 11.72 -27.55 12.44
C ALA A 175 12.40 -27.94 13.76
N ARG A 176 11.62 -28.56 14.65
CA ARG A 176 12.15 -29.53 15.61
C ARG A 176 13.13 -28.96 16.65
N ARG A 177 12.62 -28.20 17.63
CA ARG A 177 13.04 -28.48 19.01
C ARG A 177 12.10 -29.55 19.55
N GLU A 178 12.59 -30.79 19.47
CA GLU A 178 12.10 -31.91 20.25
C GLU A 178 11.77 -31.45 21.67
N ASN A 179 10.58 -31.82 22.12
CA ASN A 179 10.14 -31.72 23.49
C ASN A 179 10.75 -32.94 24.21
N PRO A 180 11.79 -32.82 25.05
CA PRO A 180 12.30 -33.96 25.81
C PRO A 180 11.43 -34.09 27.06
N LYS A 181 10.17 -34.52 26.87
CA LYS A 181 9.24 -34.78 27.97
C LYS A 181 8.48 -36.09 27.85
N ASP A 182 9.02 -37.05 27.09
CA ASP A 182 8.59 -38.44 27.05
C ASP A 182 9.70 -39.41 27.52
N SER A 183 10.37 -39.06 28.62
CA SER A 183 11.04 -40.04 29.49
C SER A 183 10.37 -40.02 30.85
N LYS A 184 9.10 -40.44 30.86
CA LYS A 184 8.39 -40.88 32.06
C LYS A 184 7.69 -42.19 31.74
N THR A 185 8.48 -43.25 31.63
CA THR A 185 7.97 -44.60 31.89
C THR A 185 7.91 -44.75 33.42
N SER A 186 6.72 -44.57 33.97
CA SER A 186 6.42 -44.93 35.37
C SER A 186 6.34 -46.47 35.52
N PRO A 187 6.65 -47.01 36.72
CA PRO A 187 6.72 -48.45 37.01
C PRO A 187 5.32 -49.01 37.35
N PRO A 188 5.14 -50.34 37.57
CA PRO A 188 5.29 -50.84 38.95
C PRO A 188 5.64 -52.35 39.13
N ALA A 189 6.00 -52.65 40.39
CA ALA A 189 5.62 -53.83 41.19
C ALA A 189 6.34 -55.19 41.03
N ASN A 190 6.94 -55.57 42.17
CA ASN A 190 6.90 -56.85 42.86
C ASN A 190 7.73 -58.06 42.38
N GLU A 191 8.55 -58.51 43.34
CA GLU A 191 8.69 -59.88 43.85
C GLU A 191 8.57 -61.03 42.85
N GLU A 192 9.68 -61.75 42.64
CA GLU A 192 9.82 -63.20 42.85
C GLU A 192 11.16 -63.66 42.26
N SER A 193 12.04 -64.22 43.09
CA SER A 193 12.71 -65.52 42.87
C SER A 193 14.04 -65.63 43.64
N LEU A 194 14.02 -66.57 44.60
CA LEU A 194 15.07 -67.54 44.97
C LEU A 194 16.52 -67.09 45.16
#